data_AF-A0A9X2HAJ0-F1
#
_entry.id   AF-A0A9X2HAJ0-F1
#
_cell.length_a   1.000
_cell.length_b   1.000
_cell.length_c   1.000
_cell.angle_alpha   90.00
_cell.angle_beta   90.00
_cell.angle_gamma   90.00
#
_symmetry.space_group_name_H-M   'P 1'
#
loop_
_entity.id
_entity.type
_entity.pdbx_description
1 polymer ?
#
loop_
_entity_poly.entity_id
_entity_poly.type
_entity_poly.pdbx_seq_one_letter_code
_entity_poly.pdbx_strand_id
1 'polypeptide(L)'
;MSNSTSQPSGRAISIGLKAALATAVPVLLGIAALVAIQVQNLKSTIYQEAEGSTVTIVQLMADQMAGGVKWGKAEVVDKVYADLAAQPGNEMSDVLVLNKDGALVTQFADEVLTNAGDLSGYVTAVAGELANGKIITRQVGQHLLVAAPIAPGGERIGTLAMAWDLSRLEALARAEMWKGALFGIVIAGMVVGVVAFFLKRSVTGPIRTVTGVMTTLAEGDNSVDVPHIERGDEIGRMANAVLAFKQAALEKQRVEAEAVTRREEAEAERRQ
;
A
#
# COMPACT_ATOMS: atom_id res chain seq x y z
N MET A 1 8.07 -41.95 40.59
CA MET A 1 8.38 -40.59 41.09
C MET A 1 9.70 -40.21 40.45
N SER A 2 9.90 -39.13 39.70
CA SER A 2 9.18 -37.86 39.55
C SER A 2 9.31 -37.35 38.11
N ASN A 3 8.29 -36.63 37.70
CA ASN A 3 8.10 -35.98 36.42
C ASN A 3 9.08 -34.80 36.25
N SER A 4 9.66 -34.62 35.06
CA SER A 4 10.44 -33.43 34.67
C SER A 4 9.99 -32.98 33.28
N THR A 5 8.78 -32.43 33.21
CA THR A 5 8.27 -31.74 32.02
C THR A 5 8.83 -30.32 32.02
N SER A 6 9.85 -30.09 31.19
CA SER A 6 10.33 -28.77 30.82
C SER A 6 9.25 -28.01 30.06
N GLN A 7 8.59 -27.03 30.68
CA GLN A 7 7.73 -26.08 29.98
C GLN A 7 8.58 -25.14 29.10
N PRO A 8 8.19 -24.90 27.84
CA PRO A 8 8.85 -23.90 27.01
C PRO A 8 8.49 -22.49 27.50
N SER A 9 9.50 -21.73 27.91
CA SER A 9 9.35 -20.31 28.27
C SER A 9 8.93 -19.51 27.04
N GLY A 10 7.64 -19.20 26.91
CA GLY A 10 7.16 -18.25 25.92
C GLY A 10 7.84 -16.90 26.13
N ARG A 11 8.64 -16.45 25.16
CA ARG A 11 9.31 -15.14 25.20
C ARG A 11 8.25 -14.03 25.33
N ALA A 12 8.07 -13.51 26.55
CA ALA A 12 7.19 -12.40 26.79
C ALA A 12 7.69 -11.17 26.02
N ILE A 13 6.88 -10.68 25.09
CA ILE A 13 7.18 -9.52 24.26
C ILE A 13 7.28 -8.27 25.17
N SER A 14 8.39 -7.52 25.06
CA SER A 14 8.60 -6.30 25.85
C SER A 14 7.52 -5.24 25.61
N ILE A 15 7.22 -4.42 26.61
CA ILE A 15 6.20 -3.34 26.51
C ILE A 15 6.55 -2.37 25.36
N GLY A 16 7.83 -2.08 25.17
CA GLY A 16 8.30 -1.26 24.05
C GLY A 16 7.99 -1.87 22.68
N LEU A 17 8.10 -3.19 22.53
CA LEU A 17 7.74 -3.86 21.27
C LEU A 17 6.21 -3.90 21.06
N LYS A 18 5.42 -4.05 22.12
CA LYS A 18 3.94 -3.99 22.02
C LYS A 18 3.47 -2.60 21.56
N ALA A 19 4.04 -1.54 22.12
CA ALA A 19 3.69 -0.17 21.74
C ALA A 19 4.21 0.20 20.34
N ALA A 20 5.39 -0.28 19.95
CA ALA A 20 5.90 -0.14 18.58
C ALA A 20 4.99 -0.87 17.58
N LEU A 21 4.51 -2.08 17.88
CA LEU A 21 3.57 -2.81 17.03
C LEU A 21 2.21 -2.10 16.93
N ALA A 22 1.70 -1.56 18.05
CA ALA A 22 0.44 -0.82 18.07
C ALA A 22 0.44 0.43 17.18
N THR A 23 1.61 1.04 16.95
CA THR A 23 1.78 2.20 16.06
C THR A 23 2.15 1.80 14.63
N ALA A 24 2.99 0.78 14.47
CA ALA A 24 3.43 0.26 13.17
C ALA A 24 2.26 -0.21 12.29
N VAL A 25 1.35 -0.99 12.88
CA VAL A 25 0.26 -1.65 12.15
C VAL A 25 -0.67 -0.64 11.47
N PRO A 26 -1.24 0.37 12.16
CA PRO A 26 -2.10 1.35 11.50
C PRO A 26 -1.38 2.20 10.44
N VAL A 27 -0.09 2.53 10.65
CA VAL A 27 0.70 3.26 9.64
C VAL A 27 0.91 2.41 8.39
N LEU A 28 1.26 1.13 8.55
CA LEU A 28 1.42 0.20 7.43
C LEU A 28 0.11 -0.01 6.67
N LEU A 29 -1.01 -0.17 7.40
CA LEU A 29 -2.32 -0.30 6.78
C LEU A 29 -2.73 0.97 6.03
N GLY A 30 -2.45 2.16 6.59
CA GLY A 30 -2.73 3.43 5.93
C GLY A 30 -1.93 3.61 4.63
N ILE A 31 -0.64 3.29 4.65
CA ILE A 31 0.21 3.33 3.44
C ILE A 31 -0.26 2.31 2.41
N ALA A 32 -0.57 1.08 2.82
CA ALA A 32 -1.08 0.06 1.91
C ALA A 32 -2.42 0.47 1.27
N ALA A 33 -3.32 1.06 2.05
CA ALA A 33 -4.59 1.59 1.54
C ALA A 33 -4.38 2.76 0.57
N LEU A 34 -3.49 3.69 0.88
CA LEU A 34 -3.14 4.81 -0.02
C LEU A 34 -2.54 4.32 -1.33
N VAL A 35 -1.62 3.37 -1.29
CA VAL A 35 -1.04 2.75 -2.50
C VAL A 35 -2.15 2.06 -3.31
N ALA A 36 -3.04 1.30 -2.67
CA ALA A 36 -4.15 0.65 -3.36
C ALA A 36 -5.11 1.64 -4.03
N ILE A 37 -5.43 2.76 -3.34
CA ILE A 37 -6.27 3.83 -3.90
C ILE A 37 -5.56 4.50 -5.09
N GLN A 38 -4.28 4.84 -4.96
CA GLN A 38 -3.49 5.45 -6.04
C GLN A 38 -3.46 4.55 -7.29
N VAL A 39 -3.34 3.24 -7.10
CA VAL A 39 -3.36 2.24 -8.17
C VAL A 39 -4.68 2.22 -8.92
N GLN A 40 -5.79 2.23 -8.18
CA GLN A 40 -7.13 2.25 -8.77
C GLN A 40 -7.34 3.53 -9.59
N ASN A 41 -6.93 4.68 -9.04
CA ASN A 41 -7.03 5.97 -9.72
C ASN A 41 -6.17 6.04 -10.99
N LEU A 42 -4.95 5.49 -10.96
CA LEU A 42 -4.08 5.46 -12.13
C LEU A 42 -4.68 4.58 -13.24
N LYS A 43 -5.18 3.39 -12.88
CA LYS A 43 -5.85 2.50 -13.84
C LYS A 43 -7.04 3.17 -14.49
N SER A 44 -7.95 3.77 -13.71
CA SER A 44 -9.14 4.41 -14.27
C SER A 44 -8.81 5.57 -15.20
N THR A 45 -7.77 6.35 -14.87
CA THR A 45 -7.33 7.48 -15.69
C THR A 45 -6.76 6.99 -17.03
N ILE A 46 -5.91 5.97 -17.02
CA ILE A 46 -5.33 5.39 -18.25
C ILE A 46 -6.42 4.88 -19.18
N TYR A 47 -7.40 4.13 -18.68
CA TYR A 47 -8.45 3.59 -19.56
C TYR A 47 -9.36 4.68 -20.12
N GLN A 48 -9.76 5.66 -19.31
CA GLN A 48 -10.61 6.76 -19.79
C GLN A 48 -9.91 7.62 -20.84
N GLU A 49 -8.62 7.91 -20.64
CA GLU A 49 -7.82 8.69 -21.59
C GLU A 49 -7.57 7.90 -22.89
N ALA A 50 -7.26 6.61 -22.77
CA ALA A 50 -7.14 5.71 -23.90
C ALA A 50 -8.46 5.64 -24.69
N GLU A 51 -9.60 5.55 -24.01
CA GLU A 51 -10.91 5.44 -24.64
C GLU A 51 -11.23 6.64 -25.53
N GLY A 52 -11.10 7.87 -25.02
CA GLY A 52 -11.43 9.08 -25.78
C GLY A 52 -10.56 9.27 -27.03
N SER A 53 -9.25 9.07 -26.90
CA SER A 53 -8.30 9.16 -28.02
C SER A 53 -8.56 8.06 -29.06
N THR A 54 -8.74 6.83 -28.60
CA THR A 54 -8.96 5.65 -29.46
C THR A 54 -10.26 5.75 -30.23
N VAL A 55 -11.35 6.17 -29.59
CA VAL A 55 -12.64 6.40 -30.25
C VAL A 55 -12.51 7.40 -31.40
N THR A 56 -11.74 8.47 -31.20
CA THR A 56 -11.50 9.47 -32.24
C THR A 56 -10.73 8.86 -33.43
N ILE A 57 -9.67 8.08 -33.15
CA ILE A 57 -8.88 7.41 -34.20
C ILE A 57 -9.74 6.42 -34.99
N VAL A 58 -10.51 5.58 -34.30
CA VAL A 58 -11.39 4.57 -34.93
C VAL A 58 -12.44 5.26 -35.79
N GLN A 59 -13.04 6.34 -35.32
CA GLN A 59 -14.03 7.09 -36.10
C GLN A 59 -13.42 7.65 -37.38
N LEU A 60 -12.24 8.28 -37.30
CA LEU A 60 -11.53 8.80 -38.47
C LEU A 60 -11.17 7.69 -39.46
N MET A 61 -10.71 6.53 -38.96
CA MET A 61 -10.41 5.38 -39.79
C MET A 61 -11.67 4.79 -40.45
N ALA A 62 -12.78 4.67 -39.71
CA ALA A 62 -14.04 4.21 -40.25
C ALA A 62 -14.50 5.09 -41.43
N ASP A 63 -14.38 6.41 -41.28
CA ASP A 63 -14.73 7.37 -42.33
C ASP A 63 -13.81 7.24 -43.57
N GLN A 64 -12.50 7.03 -43.36
CA GLN A 64 -11.54 6.81 -44.45
C GLN A 64 -11.73 5.45 -45.17
N MET A 65 -12.15 4.41 -44.44
CA MET A 65 -12.38 3.06 -44.98
C MET A 65 -13.69 2.97 -45.78
N ALA A 66 -14.59 3.93 -45.66
CA ALA A 66 -15.92 3.91 -46.26
C ALA A 66 -15.92 3.60 -47.76
N GLY A 67 -14.99 4.19 -48.52
CA GLY A 67 -14.83 3.92 -49.95
C GLY A 67 -14.40 2.48 -50.24
N GLY A 68 -13.41 1.98 -49.48
CA GLY A 68 -12.92 0.60 -49.62
C GLY A 68 -14.01 -0.42 -49.30
N VAL A 69 -14.74 -0.23 -48.21
CA VAL A 69 -15.83 -1.12 -47.79
C VAL A 69 -17.01 -1.09 -48.78
N LYS A 70 -17.43 0.10 -49.23
CA LYS A 70 -18.55 0.25 -50.19
C LYS A 70 -18.32 -0.53 -51.48
N TRP A 71 -17.08 -0.56 -51.96
CA TRP A 71 -16.70 -1.21 -53.21
C TRP A 71 -16.02 -2.56 -53.02
N GLY A 72 -15.96 -3.09 -51.79
CA GLY A 72 -15.34 -4.39 -51.48
C GLY A 72 -13.84 -4.47 -51.78
N LYS A 73 -13.12 -3.34 -51.72
CA LYS A 73 -11.68 -3.27 -52.01
C LYS A 73 -10.86 -3.39 -50.73
N ALA A 74 -10.52 -4.62 -50.35
CA ALA A 74 -9.72 -4.91 -49.15
C ALA A 74 -8.40 -4.13 -49.12
N GLU A 75 -7.68 -4.04 -50.25
CA GLU A 75 -6.39 -3.35 -50.28
C GLU A 75 -6.48 -1.84 -49.98
N VAL A 76 -7.64 -1.22 -50.22
CA VAL A 76 -7.89 0.18 -49.86
C VAL A 76 -8.11 0.31 -48.36
N VAL A 77 -8.82 -0.65 -47.76
CA VAL A 77 -9.07 -0.70 -46.31
C VAL A 77 -7.77 -0.98 -45.56
N ASP A 78 -6.95 -1.89 -46.06
CA ASP A 78 -5.67 -2.28 -45.43
C ASP A 78 -4.72 -1.11 -45.30
N LYS A 79 -4.67 -0.23 -46.32
CA LYS A 79 -3.84 0.97 -46.30
C LYS A 79 -4.21 1.96 -45.19
N VAL A 80 -5.47 1.98 -44.72
CA VAL A 80 -5.91 2.95 -43.72
C VAL A 80 -5.30 2.67 -42.35
N TYR A 81 -5.17 1.40 -41.97
CA TYR A 81 -4.55 1.02 -40.69
C TYR A 81 -3.06 0.68 -40.82
N ALA A 82 -2.54 0.43 -42.03
CA ALA A 82 -1.14 0.06 -42.25
C ALA A 82 -0.14 1.08 -41.67
N ASP A 83 -0.41 2.38 -41.85
CA ASP A 83 0.46 3.44 -41.31
C ASP A 83 0.44 3.49 -39.77
N LEU A 84 -0.67 3.09 -39.14
CA LEU A 84 -0.74 2.98 -37.68
C LEU A 84 -0.02 1.72 -37.19
N ALA A 85 -0.22 0.59 -37.86
CA ALA A 85 0.46 -0.67 -37.55
C ALA A 85 1.99 -0.56 -37.66
N ALA A 86 2.48 0.20 -38.64
CA ALA A 86 3.91 0.39 -38.86
C ALA A 86 4.58 1.37 -37.87
N GLN A 87 3.81 2.13 -37.09
CA GLN A 87 4.38 3.11 -36.17
C GLN A 87 5.10 2.45 -34.99
N PRO A 88 6.34 2.88 -34.66
CA PRO A 88 7.03 2.38 -33.47
C PRO A 88 6.25 2.69 -32.20
N GLY A 89 5.96 1.65 -31.42
CA GLY A 89 5.23 1.79 -30.15
C GLY A 89 3.72 1.93 -30.29
N ASN A 90 3.16 1.66 -31.47
CA ASN A 90 1.71 1.48 -31.60
C ASN A 90 1.25 0.27 -30.73
N GLU A 91 0.02 0.35 -30.23
CA GLU A 91 -0.58 -0.66 -29.36
C GLU A 91 -1.79 -1.35 -30.02
N MET A 92 -2.10 -1.06 -31.28
CA MET A 92 -3.19 -1.70 -32.04
C MET A 92 -2.83 -3.15 -32.36
N SER A 93 -3.49 -4.09 -31.69
CA SER A 93 -3.25 -5.52 -31.85
C SER A 93 -4.06 -6.13 -32.98
N ASP A 94 -5.31 -5.71 -33.17
CA ASP A 94 -6.23 -6.35 -34.10
C ASP A 94 -7.09 -5.34 -34.83
N VAL A 95 -7.42 -5.63 -36.09
CA VAL A 95 -8.42 -4.92 -36.90
C VAL A 95 -9.35 -5.93 -37.54
N LEU A 96 -10.64 -5.64 -37.50
CA LEU A 96 -11.69 -6.39 -38.15
C LEU A 96 -12.61 -5.41 -38.88
N VAL A 97 -12.78 -5.61 -40.18
CA VAL A 97 -13.71 -4.82 -40.98
C VAL A 97 -14.74 -5.74 -41.61
N LEU A 98 -16.01 -5.44 -41.32
CA LEU A 98 -17.16 -6.16 -41.84
C LEU A 98 -17.99 -5.24 -42.73
N ASN A 99 -18.59 -5.80 -43.77
CA ASN A 99 -19.58 -5.08 -44.57
C ASN A 99 -20.94 -5.02 -43.84
N LYS A 100 -21.93 -4.36 -44.44
CA LYS A 100 -23.30 -4.23 -43.88
C LYS A 100 -23.98 -5.58 -43.57
N ASP A 101 -23.62 -6.63 -44.31
CA ASP A 101 -24.21 -7.96 -44.19
C ASP A 101 -23.46 -8.83 -43.15
N GLY A 102 -22.41 -8.28 -42.52
CA GLY A 102 -21.55 -8.97 -41.56
C GLY A 102 -20.47 -9.84 -42.21
N ALA A 103 -20.31 -9.79 -43.53
CA ALA A 103 -19.25 -10.52 -44.22
C ALA A 103 -17.90 -9.81 -44.06
N LEU A 104 -16.84 -10.61 -43.96
CA LEU A 104 -15.48 -10.14 -43.77
C LEU A 104 -14.98 -9.37 -44.98
N VAL A 105 -14.47 -8.16 -44.75
CA VAL A 105 -13.76 -7.35 -45.76
C VAL A 105 -12.25 -7.48 -45.55
N THR A 106 -11.79 -7.28 -44.31
CA THR A 106 -10.39 -7.50 -43.94
C THR A 106 -10.26 -7.85 -42.46
N GLN A 107 -9.19 -8.58 -42.14
CA GLN A 107 -8.77 -8.90 -40.80
C GLN A 107 -7.26 -8.74 -40.70
N PHE A 108 -6.81 -8.06 -39.66
CA PHE A 108 -5.41 -7.92 -39.30
C PHE A 108 -5.22 -8.31 -37.84
N ALA A 109 -4.10 -8.98 -37.56
CA ALA A 109 -3.62 -9.28 -36.24
C ALA A 109 -2.11 -9.06 -36.24
N ASP A 110 -1.62 -8.26 -35.29
CA ASP A 110 -0.20 -7.99 -35.13
C ASP A 110 0.53 -9.25 -34.63
N GLU A 111 1.73 -9.50 -35.15
CA GLU A 111 2.49 -10.71 -34.79
C GLU A 111 3.23 -10.60 -33.45
N VAL A 112 3.43 -9.37 -32.95
CA VAL A 112 4.22 -9.07 -31.74
C VAL A 112 3.32 -8.81 -30.54
N LEU A 113 2.21 -8.12 -30.75
CA LEU A 113 1.25 -7.79 -29.69
C LEU A 113 0.38 -8.99 -29.32
N THR A 114 -0.23 -8.92 -28.13
CA THR A 114 -1.20 -9.94 -27.72
C THR A 114 -2.50 -9.71 -28.48
N ASN A 115 -3.07 -10.73 -29.11
CA ASN A 115 -4.36 -10.60 -29.80
C ASN A 115 -5.53 -10.55 -28.80
N ALA A 116 -6.54 -9.75 -29.10
CA ALA A 116 -7.74 -9.58 -28.27
C ALA A 116 -8.71 -10.78 -28.34
N GLY A 117 -8.47 -11.72 -29.25
CA GLY A 117 -9.29 -12.91 -29.45
C GLY A 117 -10.45 -12.68 -30.43
N ASP A 118 -11.68 -12.97 -30.00
CA ASP A 118 -12.85 -12.99 -30.90
C ASP A 118 -13.51 -11.61 -31.07
N LEU A 119 -12.93 -10.78 -31.95
CA LEU A 119 -13.51 -9.51 -32.36
C LEU A 119 -14.87 -9.67 -33.08
N SER A 120 -15.07 -10.76 -33.83
CA SER A 120 -16.32 -11.03 -34.54
C SER A 120 -17.48 -11.27 -33.59
N GLY A 121 -17.23 -12.04 -32.52
CA GLY A 121 -18.17 -12.23 -31.42
C GLY A 121 -18.48 -10.92 -30.69
N TYR A 122 -17.46 -10.07 -30.49
CA TYR A 122 -17.66 -8.74 -29.91
C TYR A 122 -18.60 -7.87 -30.77
N VAL A 123 -18.32 -7.73 -32.08
CA VAL A 123 -19.17 -6.97 -33.01
C VAL A 123 -20.60 -7.51 -33.04
N THR A 124 -20.76 -8.83 -33.03
CA THR A 124 -22.08 -9.47 -32.99
C THR A 124 -22.84 -9.11 -31.72
N ALA A 125 -22.15 -9.08 -30.56
CA ALA A 125 -22.77 -8.72 -29.29
C ALA A 125 -23.22 -7.25 -29.22
N VAL A 126 -22.54 -6.33 -29.94
CA VAL A 126 -22.86 -4.89 -29.95
C VAL A 126 -23.60 -4.43 -31.23
N ALA A 127 -24.03 -5.37 -32.08
CA ALA A 127 -24.60 -5.07 -33.39
C ALA A 127 -25.82 -4.13 -33.34
N GLY A 128 -26.67 -4.26 -32.31
CA GLY A 128 -27.84 -3.40 -32.12
C GLY A 128 -27.48 -1.95 -31.80
N GLU A 129 -26.40 -1.72 -31.06
CA GLU A 129 -25.93 -0.36 -30.74
C GLU A 129 -25.22 0.29 -31.94
N LEU A 130 -24.42 -0.51 -32.66
CA LEU A 130 -23.79 -0.09 -33.92
C LEU A 130 -24.82 0.27 -34.99
N ALA A 131 -25.96 -0.42 -35.04
CA ALA A 131 -27.07 -0.09 -35.95
C ALA A 131 -27.69 1.28 -35.65
N ASN A 132 -27.59 1.77 -34.40
CA ASN A 132 -28.03 3.10 -34.00
C ASN A 132 -26.95 4.17 -34.18
N GLY A 133 -25.84 3.86 -34.86
CA GLY A 133 -24.75 4.82 -35.09
C GLY A 133 -23.84 5.04 -33.88
N LYS A 134 -23.95 4.24 -32.81
CA LYS A 134 -23.12 4.41 -31.61
C LYS A 134 -21.78 3.72 -31.76
N ILE A 135 -20.72 4.38 -31.29
CA ILE A 135 -19.40 3.77 -31.09
C ILE A 135 -19.42 3.09 -29.73
N ILE A 136 -19.00 1.83 -29.69
CA ILE A 136 -18.99 1.04 -28.47
C ILE A 136 -17.56 0.68 -28.13
N THR A 137 -17.26 0.77 -26.84
CA THR A 137 -15.96 0.45 -26.25
C THR A 137 -16.17 -0.67 -25.23
N ARG A 138 -15.22 -1.59 -25.13
CA ARG A 138 -15.25 -2.63 -24.12
C ARG A 138 -13.83 -3.00 -23.72
N GLN A 139 -13.59 -3.04 -22.42
CA GLN A 139 -12.37 -3.63 -21.90
C GLN A 139 -12.54 -5.15 -21.77
N VAL A 140 -11.62 -5.92 -22.36
CA VAL A 140 -11.53 -7.37 -22.21
C VAL A 140 -10.11 -7.74 -21.85
N GLY A 141 -9.88 -8.18 -20.61
CA GLY A 141 -8.53 -8.43 -20.12
C GLY A 141 -7.67 -7.16 -20.17
N GLN A 142 -6.55 -7.23 -20.90
CA GLN A 142 -5.62 -6.11 -21.11
C GLN A 142 -5.91 -5.35 -22.41
N HIS A 143 -7.04 -5.64 -23.07
CA HIS A 143 -7.40 -5.04 -24.34
C HIS A 143 -8.51 -4.01 -24.20
N LEU A 144 -8.37 -2.91 -24.94
CA LEU A 144 -9.47 -1.99 -25.21
C LEU A 144 -10.00 -2.30 -26.61
N LEU A 145 -11.22 -2.81 -26.68
CA LEU A 145 -11.92 -3.08 -27.93
C LEU A 145 -12.80 -1.88 -28.26
N VAL A 146 -12.75 -1.43 -29.50
CA VAL A 146 -13.60 -0.34 -29.99
C VAL A 146 -14.24 -0.77 -31.30
N ALA A 147 -15.57 -0.69 -31.37
CA ALA A 147 -16.33 -0.92 -32.59
C ALA A 147 -17.07 0.35 -32.99
N ALA A 148 -16.89 0.77 -34.24
CA ALA A 148 -17.57 1.90 -34.85
C ALA A 148 -18.31 1.50 -36.13
N PRO A 149 -19.48 2.11 -36.40
CA PRO A 149 -20.16 1.96 -37.67
C PRO A 149 -19.41 2.73 -38.77
N ILE A 150 -19.23 2.10 -39.91
CA ILE A 150 -18.76 2.78 -41.13
C ILE A 150 -20.01 3.34 -41.82
N ALA A 151 -20.23 4.64 -41.72
CA ALA A 151 -21.49 5.27 -42.14
C ALA A 151 -21.30 6.66 -42.79
N PRO A 152 -20.67 6.76 -43.98
CA PRO A 152 -20.49 8.05 -44.65
C PRO A 152 -21.85 8.68 -44.98
N GLY A 153 -22.20 9.78 -44.31
CA GLY A 153 -23.50 10.43 -44.48
C GLY A 153 -24.66 9.80 -43.70
N GLY A 154 -24.38 8.95 -42.70
CA GLY A 154 -25.36 8.48 -41.71
C GLY A 154 -25.98 7.11 -41.97
N GLU A 155 -25.87 6.57 -43.19
CA GLU A 155 -26.28 5.19 -43.49
C GLU A 155 -25.11 4.22 -43.29
N ARG A 156 -25.30 3.22 -42.43
CA ARG A 156 -24.28 2.21 -42.13
C ARG A 156 -24.04 1.28 -43.32
N ILE A 157 -22.80 1.26 -43.80
CA ILE A 157 -22.34 0.38 -44.89
C ILE A 157 -21.38 -0.71 -44.40
N GLY A 158 -20.94 -0.64 -43.14
CA GLY A 158 -20.08 -1.64 -42.52
C GLY A 158 -19.79 -1.37 -41.05
N THR A 159 -18.83 -2.10 -40.50
CA THR A 159 -18.33 -1.94 -39.13
C THR A 159 -16.82 -2.09 -39.14
N LEU A 160 -16.16 -1.17 -38.44
CA LEU A 160 -14.75 -1.28 -38.06
C LEU A 160 -14.72 -1.67 -36.59
N ALA A 161 -14.04 -2.76 -36.27
CA ALA A 161 -13.69 -3.12 -34.90
C ALA A 161 -12.19 -3.23 -34.79
N MET A 162 -11.64 -2.67 -33.72
CA MET A 162 -10.21 -2.63 -33.48
C MET A 162 -9.95 -2.95 -32.02
N ALA A 163 -8.78 -3.52 -31.74
CA ALA A 163 -8.33 -3.75 -30.37
C ALA A 163 -6.95 -3.13 -30.14
N TRP A 164 -6.74 -2.63 -28.93
CA TRP A 164 -5.45 -2.14 -28.43
C TRP A 164 -4.97 -3.02 -27.28
N ASP A 165 -3.71 -3.44 -27.33
CA ASP A 165 -3.01 -4.18 -26.27
C ASP A 165 -2.39 -3.22 -25.26
N LEU A 166 -3.03 -3.07 -24.10
CA LEU A 166 -2.56 -2.21 -23.01
C LEU A 166 -1.60 -2.95 -22.06
N SER A 167 -1.15 -4.17 -22.40
CA SER A 167 -0.25 -4.96 -21.55
C SER A 167 1.03 -4.20 -21.21
N ARG A 168 1.56 -3.42 -22.16
CA ARG A 168 2.76 -2.59 -21.94
C ARG A 168 2.50 -1.47 -20.95
N LEU A 169 1.40 -0.73 -21.10
CA LEU A 169 0.99 0.33 -20.18
C LEU A 169 0.74 -0.24 -18.77
N GLU A 170 0.09 -1.40 -18.68
CA GLU A 170 -0.12 -2.08 -17.40
C GLU A 170 1.19 -2.55 -16.76
N ALA A 171 2.17 -3.01 -17.55
CA ALA A 171 3.47 -3.42 -17.06
C ALA A 171 4.27 -2.22 -16.51
N LEU A 172 4.26 -1.08 -17.23
CA LEU A 172 4.87 0.17 -16.78
C LEU A 172 4.20 0.68 -15.50
N ALA A 173 2.86 0.70 -15.46
CA ALA A 173 2.11 1.07 -14.27
C ALA A 173 2.48 0.14 -13.09
N ARG A 174 2.52 -1.18 -13.30
CA ARG A 174 2.90 -2.15 -12.26
C ARG A 174 4.31 -1.93 -11.74
N ALA A 175 5.27 -1.59 -12.59
CA ALA A 175 6.62 -1.26 -12.16
C ALA A 175 6.65 -0.02 -11.24
N GLU A 176 5.92 1.03 -11.59
CA GLU A 176 5.77 2.21 -10.73
C GLU A 176 5.07 1.88 -9.40
N MET A 177 4.10 0.96 -9.41
CA MET A 177 3.43 0.48 -8.19
C MET A 177 4.40 -0.19 -7.22
N TRP A 178 5.28 -1.07 -7.71
CA TRP A 178 6.24 -1.76 -6.85
C TRP A 178 7.25 -0.78 -6.23
N LYS A 179 7.68 0.26 -6.96
CA LYS A 179 8.51 1.32 -6.41
C LYS A 179 7.81 2.06 -5.27
N GLY A 180 6.54 2.44 -5.47
CA GLY A 180 5.73 3.09 -4.44
C GLY A 180 5.54 2.23 -3.18
N ALA A 181 5.26 0.93 -3.37
CA ALA A 181 5.12 -0.02 -2.27
C ALA A 181 6.43 -0.19 -1.46
N LEU A 182 7.57 -0.35 -2.15
CA LEU A 182 8.88 -0.45 -1.51
C LEU A 182 9.23 0.82 -0.74
N PHE A 183 8.97 1.99 -1.33
CA PHE A 183 9.15 3.27 -0.65
C PHE A 183 8.29 3.38 0.61
N GLY A 184 7.02 2.97 0.53
CA GLY A 184 6.11 2.90 1.67
C GLY A 184 6.62 2.00 2.80
N ILE A 185 7.17 0.82 2.47
CA ILE A 185 7.78 -0.09 3.45
C ILE A 185 8.98 0.56 4.15
N VAL A 186 9.84 1.25 3.40
CA VAL A 186 11.01 1.96 3.96
C VAL A 186 10.57 3.04 4.94
N ILE A 187 9.59 3.88 4.55
CA ILE A 187 9.05 4.92 5.43
C ILE A 187 8.44 4.31 6.69
N ALA A 188 7.62 3.26 6.54
CA ALA A 188 7.01 2.60 7.69
C ALA A 188 8.07 2.04 8.64
N GLY A 189 9.11 1.36 8.11
CA GLY A 189 10.23 0.87 8.90
C GLY A 189 10.96 2.00 9.65
N MET A 190 11.16 3.15 8.99
CA MET A 190 11.77 4.32 9.60
C MET A 190 10.90 4.89 10.74
N VAL A 191 9.60 5.04 10.52
CA VAL A 191 8.65 5.52 11.55
C VAL A 191 8.67 4.59 12.76
N VAL A 192 8.61 3.28 12.54
CA VAL A 192 8.68 2.28 13.62
C VAL A 192 10.00 2.36 14.37
N GLY A 193 11.12 2.50 13.65
CA GLY A 193 12.45 2.66 14.25
C GLY A 193 12.55 3.91 15.12
N VAL A 194 12.05 5.04 14.63
CA VAL A 194 12.02 6.32 15.36
C VAL A 194 11.15 6.19 16.61
N VAL A 195 9.92 5.69 16.49
CA VAL A 195 9.00 5.52 17.63
C VAL A 195 9.61 4.59 18.68
N ALA A 196 10.17 3.44 18.27
CA ALA A 196 10.82 2.51 19.18
C ALA A 196 12.03 3.12 19.90
N PHE A 197 12.85 3.92 19.20
CA PHE A 197 13.98 4.64 19.79
C PHE A 197 13.52 5.64 20.86
N PHE A 198 12.51 6.45 20.55
CA PHE A 198 11.96 7.41 21.50
C PHE A 198 11.35 6.72 22.71
N LEU A 199 10.50 5.69 22.54
CA LEU A 199 9.92 4.95 23.65
C LEU A 199 10.97 4.30 24.56
N LYS A 200 12.04 3.75 23.97
CA LYS A 200 13.15 3.19 24.73
C LYS A 200 13.79 4.24 25.63
N ARG A 201 14.04 5.44 25.11
CA ARG A 201 14.76 6.50 25.83
C ARG A 201 13.88 7.33 26.77
N SER A 202 12.62 7.58 26.42
CA SER A 202 11.72 8.45 27.19
C SER A 202 10.89 7.73 28.24
N VAL A 203 10.59 6.43 28.03
CA VAL A 203 9.70 5.64 28.90
C VAL A 203 10.41 4.42 29.47
N THR A 204 10.85 3.49 28.62
CA THR A 204 11.34 2.18 29.09
C THR A 204 12.62 2.30 29.92
N GLY A 205 13.58 3.13 29.49
CA GLY A 205 14.82 3.37 30.22
C GLY A 205 14.61 3.99 31.60
N PRO A 206 13.90 5.13 31.71
CA PRO A 206 13.58 5.75 32.99
C PRO A 206 12.79 4.85 33.94
N ILE A 207 11.76 4.14 33.44
CA ILE A 207 11.02 3.15 34.25
C ILE A 207 11.98 2.09 34.81
N ARG A 208 12.82 1.48 33.96
CA ARG A 208 13.76 0.46 34.40
C ARG A 208 14.75 0.99 35.45
N THR A 209 15.14 2.25 35.33
CA THR A 209 16.04 2.93 36.28
C THR A 209 15.36 3.12 37.63
N VAL A 210 14.16 3.70 37.67
CA VAL A 210 13.38 3.91 38.90
C VAL A 210 13.03 2.57 39.57
N THR A 211 12.65 1.56 38.78
CA THR A 211 12.40 0.20 39.29
C THR A 211 13.67 -0.40 39.90
N GLY A 212 14.83 -0.24 39.27
CA GLY A 212 16.11 -0.74 39.80
C GLY A 212 16.45 -0.11 41.14
N VAL A 213 16.31 1.21 41.28
CA VAL A 213 16.53 1.92 42.56
C VAL A 213 15.58 1.42 43.64
N MET A 214 14.30 1.23 43.33
CA MET A 214 13.34 0.67 44.29
C MET A 214 13.72 -0.74 44.75
N THR A 215 14.25 -1.59 43.85
CA THR A 215 14.76 -2.91 44.22
C THR A 215 15.93 -2.79 45.19
N THR A 216 16.89 -1.91 44.95
CA THR A 216 18.04 -1.70 45.86
C THR A 216 17.63 -1.16 47.23
N LEU A 217 16.68 -0.21 47.28
CA LEU A 217 16.13 0.27 48.56
C LEU A 217 15.41 -0.85 49.33
N ALA A 218 14.69 -1.72 48.62
CA ALA A 218 14.00 -2.86 49.23
C ALA A 218 14.97 -3.93 49.76
N GLU A 219 16.17 -4.03 49.19
CA GLU A 219 17.27 -4.87 49.69
C GLU A 219 18.00 -4.25 50.91
N GLY A 220 17.64 -3.02 51.30
CA GLY A 220 18.14 -2.34 52.50
C GLY A 220 19.31 -1.37 52.24
N ASP A 221 19.76 -1.22 50.98
CA ASP A 221 20.78 -0.25 50.62
C ASP A 221 20.15 1.11 50.31
N ASN A 222 20.21 2.01 51.30
CA ASN A 222 19.71 3.37 51.21
C ASN A 222 20.73 4.38 50.66
N SER A 223 21.90 3.94 50.20
CA SER A 223 22.95 4.85 49.69
C SER A 223 22.68 5.33 48.25
N VAL A 224 21.83 4.63 47.51
CA VAL A 224 21.55 4.92 46.09
C VAL A 224 20.75 6.20 45.87
N ASP A 225 21.14 6.99 44.86
CA ASP A 225 20.39 8.18 44.45
C ASP A 225 19.16 7.82 43.59
N VAL A 226 18.13 8.67 43.69
CA VAL A 226 16.89 8.51 42.92
C VAL A 226 16.93 9.46 41.72
N PRO A 227 17.21 8.98 40.49
CA PRO A 227 17.24 9.81 39.30
C PRO A 227 15.82 10.18 38.84
N HIS A 228 15.71 11.14 37.92
CA HIS A 228 14.47 11.53 37.25
C HIS A 228 13.42 12.29 38.12
N ILE A 229 13.78 12.74 39.32
CA ILE A 229 12.89 13.49 40.23
C ILE A 229 12.42 14.84 39.68
N GLU A 230 13.20 15.47 38.79
CA GLU A 230 12.86 16.76 38.17
C GLU A 230 11.91 16.63 36.96
N ARG A 231 11.53 15.40 36.58
CA ARG A 231 10.60 15.21 35.46
C ARG A 231 9.20 15.69 35.83
N GLY A 232 8.53 16.39 34.90
CA GLY A 232 7.15 16.86 35.06
C GLY A 232 6.05 15.86 34.68
N ASP A 233 6.40 14.61 34.37
CA ASP A 233 5.47 13.57 33.89
C ASP A 233 5.20 12.47 34.94
N GLU A 234 4.45 11.43 34.55
CA GLU A 234 4.13 10.25 35.37
C GLU A 234 5.39 9.62 35.96
N ILE A 235 6.49 9.58 35.19
CA ILE A 235 7.74 8.97 35.61
C ILE A 235 8.39 9.80 36.72
N GLY A 236 8.35 11.12 36.62
CA GLY A 236 8.81 12.01 37.68
C GLY A 236 8.00 11.86 38.96
N ARG A 237 6.68 11.71 38.87
CA ARG A 237 5.83 11.43 40.04
C ARG A 237 6.22 10.11 40.72
N MET A 238 6.52 9.06 39.96
CA MET A 238 7.02 7.80 40.53
C MET A 238 8.40 7.98 41.18
N ALA A 239 9.32 8.68 40.54
CA ALA A 239 10.66 8.95 41.10
C ALA A 239 10.57 9.71 42.43
N ASN A 240 9.70 10.73 42.52
CA ASN A 240 9.47 11.45 43.77
C ASN A 240 8.86 10.57 44.88
N ALA A 241 7.98 9.63 44.54
CA ALA A 241 7.46 8.67 45.51
C ALA A 241 8.57 7.73 46.03
N VAL A 242 9.46 7.26 45.16
CA VAL A 242 10.62 6.44 45.55
C VAL A 242 11.59 7.25 46.44
N LEU A 243 11.77 8.54 46.16
CA LEU A 243 12.57 9.44 47.01
C LEU A 243 11.98 9.57 48.41
N ALA A 244 10.66 9.76 48.53
CA ALA A 244 9.99 9.81 49.83
C ALA A 244 10.15 8.49 50.61
N PHE A 245 10.13 7.35 49.91
CA PHE A 245 10.39 6.05 50.53
C PHE A 245 11.83 5.93 51.06
N LYS A 246 12.84 6.35 50.26
CA LYS A 246 14.25 6.42 50.71
C LYS A 246 14.39 7.29 51.97
N GLN A 247 13.77 8.46 51.99
CA GLN A 247 13.82 9.39 53.12
C GLN A 247 13.20 8.78 54.39
N ALA A 248 12.04 8.12 54.26
CA ALA A 248 11.41 7.43 55.37
C ALA A 248 12.27 6.27 55.92
N ALA A 249 12.95 5.52 55.04
CA ALA A 249 13.84 4.43 55.43
C ALA A 249 15.08 4.95 56.18
N LEU A 250 15.69 6.04 55.72
CA LEU A 250 16.83 6.69 56.39
C LEU A 250 16.44 7.26 57.75
N GLU A 251 15.28 7.92 57.85
CA GLU A 251 14.81 8.46 59.12
C GLU A 251 14.53 7.34 60.13
N LYS A 252 13.96 6.22 59.69
CA LYS A 252 13.78 5.04 60.54
C LYS A 252 15.12 4.51 61.06
N GLN A 253 16.14 4.38 60.21
CA GLN A 253 17.48 3.96 60.63
C GLN A 253 18.10 4.93 61.63
N ARG A 254 17.93 6.24 61.44
CA ARG A 254 18.40 7.28 62.36
C ARG A 254 17.74 7.16 63.73
N VAL A 255 16.42 7.01 63.77
CA VAL A 255 15.65 6.85 65.01
C VAL A 255 16.02 5.57 65.74
N GLU A 256 16.24 4.47 65.02
CA GLU A 256 16.68 3.20 65.60
C GLU A 256 18.09 3.32 66.20
N ALA A 257 19.03 3.96 65.50
CA ALA A 257 20.38 4.21 66.00
C ALA A 257 20.37 5.08 67.27
N GLU A 258 19.61 6.18 67.28
CA GLU A 258 19.46 7.05 68.46
C GLU A 258 18.85 6.32 69.66
N ALA A 259 17.92 5.39 69.41
CA ALA A 259 17.32 4.57 70.46
C ALA A 259 18.32 3.57 71.06
N VAL A 260 19.23 3.02 70.25
CA VAL A 260 20.31 2.14 70.73
C VAL A 260 21.29 2.92 71.60
N THR A 261 21.81 4.06 71.12
CA THR A 261 22.74 4.90 71.93
C THR A 261 22.13 5.33 73.25
N ARG A 262 20.86 5.76 73.27
CA ARG A 262 20.19 6.15 74.53
C ARG A 262 20.02 4.99 75.51
N ARG A 263 19.81 3.77 75.02
CA ARG A 263 19.75 2.58 75.87
C ARG A 263 21.12 2.25 76.45
N GLU A 264 22.17 2.33 75.64
CA GLU A 264 23.55 2.09 76.08
C GLU A 264 23.98 3.12 77.13
N GLU A 265 23.67 4.40 76.94
CA GLU A 265 23.93 5.47 77.92
C GLU A 265 23.18 5.22 79.24
N ALA A 266 21.88 4.93 79.17
CA ALA A 266 21.08 4.65 80.37
C ALA A 266 21.54 3.38 81.11
N GLU A 267 22.05 2.37 80.40
CA GLU A 267 22.65 1.19 81.03
C GLU A 267 24.02 1.48 81.65
N ALA A 268 24.82 2.34 81.03
CA ALA A 268 26.12 2.76 81.57
C ALA A 268 25.92 3.59 82.87
N GLU A 269 24.95 4.49 82.89
CA GLU A 269 24.58 5.25 84.10
C GLU A 269 24.10 4.35 85.24
N ARG A 270 23.40 3.25 84.93
CA ARG A 270 22.95 2.27 85.96
C ARG A 270 24.06 1.38 86.52
N ARG A 271 25.22 1.31 85.87
CA ARG A 271 26.37 0.50 86.30
C ARG A 271 27.41 1.30 87.11
N GLN A 272 27.25 2.62 87.20
CA GLN A 272 28.00 3.48 88.12
C GLN A 272 27.29 3.60 89.46
#